data_AF-K7ZCQ9-F1
#
_entry.id   AF-K7ZCQ9-F1
#
_cell.length_a   1.000
_cell.length_b   1.000
_cell.length_c   1.000
_cell.angle_alpha   90.00
_cell.angle_beta   90.00
_cell.angle_gamma   90.00
#
_symmetry.space_group_name_H-M   'P 1'
#
loop_
_entity.id
_entity.type
_entity.pdbx_description
1 polymer ?
#
loop_
_entity_poly.entity_id
_entity_poly.type
_entity_poly.pdbx_seq_one_letter_code
_entity_poly.pdbx_strand_id
1 'polypeptide(L)' 'MRNQLVEIEMALARIEQGTFGICEETEEAIESERLLAIPWTRLSIEGAEMREAVSRKFAR' A
#
# COMPACT_ATOMS: atom_id res chain seq x y z
N MET A 1 3.06 10.97 -14.99
CA MET A 1 1.83 11.57 -14.41
C MET A 1 0.58 10.69 -14.48
N ARG A 2 0.39 9.78 -15.45
CA ARG A 2 -0.83 8.93 -15.51
C ARG A 2 -0.96 7.90 -14.36
N ASN A 3 0.15 7.35 -13.87
CA ASN A 3 0.09 6.26 -12.88
C ASN A 3 -0.42 6.71 -11.50
N GLN A 4 -0.16 7.97 -11.10
CA GLN A 4 -0.61 8.45 -9.78
C GLN A 4 -2.13 8.63 -9.71
N LEU A 5 -2.79 8.98 -10.82
CA LEU A 5 -4.24 9.09 -10.85
C LEU A 5 -4.90 7.73 -10.57
N VAL A 6 -4.38 6.67 -11.20
CA VAL A 6 -4.87 5.29 -10.99
C VAL A 6 -4.71 4.87 -9.52
N GLU A 7 -3.55 5.15 -8.90
CA GLU A 7 -3.34 4.84 -7.48
C GLU A 7 -4.33 5.57 -6.56
N ILE A 8 -4.64 6.84 -6.87
CA ILE A 8 -5.62 7.63 -6.13
C ILE A 8 -7.03 7.04 -6.30
N GLU A 9 -7.43 6.72 -7.53
CA GLU A 9 -8.74 6.08 -7.81
C GLU A 9 -8.86 4.74 -7.07
N MET A 10 -7.81 3.93 -7.06
CA MET A 10 -7.78 2.69 -6.30
C MET A 10 -7.85 2.92 -4.78
N ALA A 11 -7.28 4.02 -4.27
CA ALA A 11 -7.35 4.36 -2.85
C ALA A 11 -8.77 4.79 -2.46
N LEU A 12 -9.43 5.60 -3.30
CA LEU A 12 -10.83 5.97 -3.13
C LEU A 12 -11.74 4.73 -3.13
N ALA A 13 -11.52 3.79 -4.05
CA ALA A 13 -12.26 2.53 -4.06
C ALA A 13 -12.08 1.72 -2.76
N ARG A 14 -10.87 1.69 -2.17
CA ARG A 14 -10.65 1.06 -0.86
C ARG A 14 -11.40 1.76 0.27
N ILE A 15 -11.55 3.09 0.21
CA ILE A 15 -12.36 3.84 1.18
C ILE A 15 -13.82 3.43 1.07
N GLU A 16 -14.37 3.39 -0.15
CA GLU A 16 -15.76 2.96 -0.38
C GLU A 16 -16.02 1.52 0.08
N GLN A 17 -15.02 0.64 -0.07
CA GLN A 17 -15.09 -0.76 0.36
C GLN A 17 -14.83 -0.96 1.87
N GLY A 18 -14.40 0.08 2.59
CA GLY A 18 -14.04 -0.02 4.01
C GLY A 18 -12.72 -0.73 4.29
N THR A 19 -11.85 -0.90 3.28
CA THR A 19 -10.54 -1.57 3.38
C THR A 19 -9.38 -0.57 3.37
N PHE A 20 -9.67 0.73 3.32
CA PHE A 20 -8.63 1.75 3.34
C PHE A 20 -7.83 1.72 4.66
N GLY A 21 -6.51 1.86 4.52
CA GLY A 21 -5.60 1.84 5.67
C GLY A 21 -5.24 0.44 6.15
N ILE A 22 -5.63 -0.63 5.45
CA ILE A 22 -5.16 -1.99 5.71
C ILE A 22 -4.04 -2.35 4.73
N CYS A 23 -2.95 -2.91 5.24
CA CYS A 23 -1.81 -3.36 4.47
C CYS A 23 -2.16 -4.63 3.69
N GLU A 24 -1.89 -4.65 2.39
CA GLU A 24 -2.20 -5.80 1.53
C GLU A 24 -1.24 -6.97 1.67
N GLU A 25 -0.12 -6.78 2.34
CA GLU A 25 0.88 -7.85 2.55
C GLU A 25 0.73 -8.49 3.94
N THR A 26 0.50 -7.66 4.97
CA THR A 26 0.43 -8.12 6.36
C THR A 26 -1.00 -8.24 6.89
N GLU A 27 -2.00 -7.70 6.19
CA GLU A 27 -3.40 -7.61 6.63
C GLU A 27 -3.61 -6.77 7.91
N GLU A 28 -2.57 -6.04 8.34
CA GLU A 28 -2.58 -5.17 9.52
C GLU A 28 -2.84 -3.70 9.15
N ALA A 29 -3.16 -2.87 10.15
CA ALA A 29 -3.34 -1.44 9.94
C ALA A 29 -2.04 -0.73 9.50
N ILE A 30 -2.14 0.16 8.50
CA ILE A 30 -1.06 1.03 8.04
C ILE A 30 -0.93 2.22 9.00
N GLU A 31 0.31 2.63 9.27
CA GLU A 31 0.62 3.75 10.15
C GLU A 31 -0.04 5.05 9.65
N SER A 32 -0.66 5.79 10.57
CA SER A 32 -1.42 7.00 10.22
C SER A 32 -0.53 8.06 9.59
N GLU A 33 0.69 8.24 10.10
CA GLU A 33 1.70 9.15 9.57
C GLU A 33 2.06 8.80 8.11
N ARG A 34 2.06 7.51 7.77
CA ARG A 34 2.35 7.02 6.42
C ARG A 34 1.20 7.32 5.46
N LEU A 35 -0.05 7.11 5.89
CA LEU A 35 -1.23 7.48 5.12
C LEU A 35 -1.34 8.99 4.90
N LEU A 36 -0.94 9.81 5.89
CA LEU A 36 -0.90 11.27 5.74
C LEU A 36 0.15 11.71 4.71
N ALA A 37 1.30 11.04 4.66
CA ALA A 37 2.36 11.34 3.71
C ALA A 37 2.08 10.81 2.29
N ILE A 38 1.53 9.60 2.18
CA ILE A 38 1.25 8.92 0.91
C ILE A 38 -0.15 8.26 0.98
N PRO A 39 -1.22 9.02 0.73
CA PRO A 39 -2.59 8.56 0.95
C PRO A 39 -3.02 7.39 0.07
N TRP A 40 -2.43 7.24 -1.12
CA TRP A 40 -2.79 6.16 -2.04
C TRP A 40 -2.06 4.84 -1.75
N THR A 41 -1.20 4.80 -0.74
CA THR A 41 -0.40 3.61 -0.47
C THR A 41 -1.24 2.40 -0.07
N ARG A 42 -0.71 1.21 -0.37
CA ARG A 42 -1.36 -0.10 -0.18
C ARG A 42 -0.65 -0.96 0.87
N LEU A 43 0.52 -0.51 1.34
CA LEU A 43 1.41 -1.29 2.19
C LEU A 43 1.84 -0.48 3.40
N SER A 44 2.05 -1.15 4.53
CA SER A 44 2.85 -0.62 5.64
C SER A 44 4.34 -0.62 5.27
N ILE A 45 5.19 -0.08 6.15
CA ILE A 45 6.66 -0.16 5.97
C ILE A 45 7.10 -1.62 5.96
N GLU A 46 6.66 -2.40 6.95
CA GLU A 46 6.94 -3.83 7.06
C GLU A 46 6.48 -4.61 5.81
N GLY A 47 5.25 -4.37 5.33
CA GLY A 47 4.73 -5.03 4.14
C GLY A 47 5.54 -4.71 2.87
N ALA A 48 6.03 -3.47 2.74
CA ALA A 48 6.93 -3.12 1.65
C ALA A 48 8.27 -3.86 1.74
N GLU A 49 8.87 -3.95 2.94
CA GLU A 49 10.12 -4.68 3.16
C GLU A 49 9.99 -6.18 2.84
N MET A 50 8.88 -6.81 3.24
CA MET A 50 8.57 -8.20 2.90
C MET A 50 8.47 -8.40 1.38
N ARG A 51 7.70 -7.55 0.70
CA ARG A 51 7.52 -7.63 -0.75
C ARG A 51 8.83 -7.46 -1.51
N GLU A 52 9.67 -6.53 -1.09
CA GLU A 52 11.00 -6.36 -1.67
C GLU A 52 11.91 -7.56 -1.39
N ALA A 53 11.88 -8.13 -0.18
CA ALA A 53 12.67 -9.30 0.16
C ALA A 53 12.28 -10.52 -0.69
N VAL A 54 10.99 -10.70 -0.95
CA VAL A 54 10.45 -11.73 -1.85
C VAL A 54 10.91 -11.48 -3.29
N SER A 55 10.74 -10.26 -3.80
CA SER A 55 11.19 -9.87 -5.14
C SER A 55 12.69 -10.11 -5.36
N ARG A 56 13.53 -9.76 -4.37
CA ARG A 56 14.98 -10.00 -4.40
C ARG A 56 15.34 -11.49 -4.43
N LYS A 57 14.59 -12.37 -3.77
CA LYS A 57 14.83 -13.82 -3.81
C LYS A 57 14.54 -14.42 -5.18
N PHE A 58 13.54 -13.91 -5.88
CA PHE A 58 13.14 -14.42 -7.21
C PHE A 58 13.94 -13.81 -8.38
N ALA A 59 14.60 -12.66 -8.17
CA ALA A 59 15.49 -12.06 -9.16
C ALA A 59 16.89 -12.73 -9.21
N ARG A 60 17.11 -13.79 -8.44
CA ARG A 60 18.39 -14.51 -8.28
C ARG A 60 18.37 -15.86 -8.95
#